data_AF-A0A661XJY2-F1
#
_entry.id   AF-A0A661XJY2-F1
#
_cell.length_a   1.000
_cell.length_b   1.000
_cell.length_c   1.000
_cell.angle_alpha   90.00
_cell.angle_beta   90.00
_cell.angle_gamma   90.00
#
_symmetry.space_group_name_H-M   'P 1'
#
loop_
_entity.id
_entity.type
_entity.pdbx_description
1 polymer ?
#
loop_
_entity_poly.entity_id
_entity_poly.type
_entity_poly.pdbx_seq_one_letter_code
_entity_poly.pdbx_strand_id
1 'polypeptide(L)'
;MNTSDKEFQQELHKEFLQALHTEKIKTQSERATYTTSKLAFVTALFGLGSLKMETVDFHWLLYLTPLVAIGYDLYIRAADSSIKKMGAFLRKHPRSGTGDTEKAWEDFSARFRDTLAPFANTLFTFVVTVAAAIYIYVQEQVKSGSFGIGFVLWFVVCLLTIVCLWLDHWNFVKRIDKYEL
;
A
#
# COMPACT_ATOMS: atom_id res chain seq x y z
N MET A 1 15.75 21.08 39.57
CA MET A 1 15.12 21.06 38.23
C MET A 1 14.24 22.30 38.18
N ASN A 2 14.62 23.31 37.39
CA ASN A 2 14.02 24.64 37.42
C ASN A 2 12.61 24.63 36.81
N THR A 3 11.72 25.50 37.27
CA THR A 3 10.32 25.58 36.77
C THR A 3 10.27 25.91 35.28
N SER A 4 11.20 26.77 34.81
CA SER A 4 11.38 27.12 33.40
C SER A 4 11.80 25.93 32.52
N ASP A 5 12.62 25.00 33.04
CA ASP A 5 13.00 23.79 32.27
C ASP A 5 11.79 22.86 32.07
N LYS A 6 10.86 22.82 33.01
CA LYS A 6 9.66 21.98 32.91
C LYS A 6 8.67 22.53 31.89
N GLU A 7 8.47 23.85 31.85
CA GLU A 7 7.59 24.51 30.89
C GLU A 7 8.12 24.38 29.45
N PHE A 8 9.43 24.58 29.26
CA PHE A 8 10.07 24.39 27.96
C PHE A 8 9.95 22.95 27.45
N GLN A 9 10.16 21.96 28.32
CA GLN A 9 10.00 20.54 27.97
C GLN A 9 8.54 20.18 27.66
N GLN A 10 7.57 20.80 28.32
CA GLN A 10 6.14 20.61 28.02
C GLN A 10 5.75 21.21 26.67
N GLU A 11 6.29 22.37 26.32
CA GLU A 11 6.04 23.05 25.05
C GLU A 11 6.64 22.26 23.87
N LEU A 12 7.91 21.85 23.99
CA LEU A 12 8.58 20.99 23.00
C LEU A 12 7.83 19.67 22.79
N HIS A 13 7.30 19.12 23.88
CA HIS A 13 6.51 17.89 23.85
C HIS A 13 5.19 18.07 23.09
N LYS A 14 4.50 19.19 23.31
CA LYS A 14 3.26 19.54 22.60
C LYS A 14 3.50 19.78 21.11
N GLU A 15 4.57 20.49 20.77
CA GLU A 15 4.97 20.73 19.38
C GLU A 15 5.29 19.41 18.65
N PHE A 16 6.02 18.51 19.30
CA PHE A 16 6.32 17.19 18.76
C PHE A 16 5.05 16.37 18.48
N LEU A 17 4.09 16.33 19.42
CA LEU A 17 2.81 15.64 19.19
C LEU A 17 2.05 16.24 18.02
N GLN A 18 1.97 17.57 17.95
CA GLN A 18 1.27 18.25 16.87
C GLN A 18 1.90 17.94 15.51
N ALA A 19 3.24 17.93 15.43
CA ALA A 19 3.96 17.51 14.24
C ALA A 19 3.67 16.04 13.89
N LEU A 20 3.64 15.14 14.88
CA LEU A 20 3.34 13.73 14.69
C LEU A 20 1.91 13.51 14.17
N HIS A 21 0.92 14.23 14.69
CA HIS A 21 -0.46 14.19 14.20
C HIS A 21 -0.58 14.70 12.77
N THR A 22 0.09 15.82 12.48
CA THR A 22 0.12 16.40 11.13
C THR A 22 0.71 15.41 10.15
N GLU A 23 1.81 14.75 10.49
CA GLU A 23 2.43 13.73 9.65
C GLU A 23 1.53 12.50 9.51
N LYS A 24 0.88 12.04 10.59
CA LYS A 24 -0.08 10.91 10.53
C LYS A 24 -1.22 11.17 9.55
N ILE A 25 -1.82 12.37 9.60
CA ILE A 25 -2.91 12.78 8.70
C ILE A 25 -2.39 12.87 7.25
N LYS A 26 -1.21 13.48 7.07
CA LYS A 26 -0.57 13.58 5.76
C LYS A 26 -0.31 12.20 5.15
N THR A 27 0.27 11.26 5.90
CA THR A 27 0.52 9.89 5.42
C THR A 27 -0.77 9.13 5.11
N GLN A 28 -1.86 9.36 5.85
CA GLN A 28 -3.18 8.81 5.53
C GLN A 28 -3.71 9.35 4.19
N SER A 29 -3.54 10.65 3.95
CA SER A 29 -3.90 11.29 2.67
C SER A 29 -3.04 10.76 1.51
N GLU A 30 -1.74 10.58 1.72
CA GLU A 30 -0.83 9.97 0.73
C GLU A 30 -1.27 8.54 0.39
N ARG A 31 -1.61 7.72 1.39
CA ARG A 31 -2.13 6.35 1.16
C ARG A 31 -3.39 6.35 0.30
N ALA A 32 -4.33 7.25 0.59
CA ALA A 32 -5.55 7.40 -0.21
C ALA A 32 -5.23 7.85 -1.64
N THR A 33 -4.32 8.81 -1.79
CA THR A 33 -3.84 9.29 -3.09
C THR A 33 -3.22 8.16 -3.91
N TYR A 34 -2.32 7.36 -3.32
CA TYR A 34 -1.73 6.21 -4.01
C TYR A 34 -2.78 5.18 -4.43
N THR A 35 -3.80 4.94 -3.60
CA THR A 35 -4.89 4.02 -3.93
C THR A 35 -5.70 4.52 -5.14
N THR A 36 -6.07 5.80 -5.15
CA THR A 36 -6.80 6.43 -6.25
C THR A 36 -5.95 6.45 -7.53
N SER A 37 -4.68 6.86 -7.43
CA SER A 37 -3.76 6.86 -8.57
C SER A 37 -3.55 5.46 -9.14
N LYS A 38 -3.45 4.43 -8.30
CA LYS A 38 -3.36 3.03 -8.75
C LYS A 38 -4.55 2.66 -9.63
N LEU A 39 -5.77 2.95 -9.18
CA LEU A 39 -6.98 2.68 -9.96
C LEU A 39 -6.97 3.45 -11.28
N ALA A 40 -6.64 4.74 -11.25
CA ALA A 40 -6.60 5.59 -12.43
C ALA A 40 -5.57 5.10 -13.47
N PHE A 41 -4.33 4.82 -13.04
CA PHE A 41 -3.28 4.33 -13.92
C PHE A 41 -3.57 2.95 -14.49
N VAL A 42 -4.04 2.01 -13.65
CA VAL A 42 -4.43 0.68 -14.12
C VAL A 42 -5.56 0.77 -15.14
N THR A 43 -6.58 1.59 -14.88
CA THR A 43 -7.71 1.80 -15.80
C THR A 43 -7.25 2.43 -17.11
N ALA A 44 -6.38 3.44 -17.04
CA ALA A 44 -5.83 4.10 -18.23
C ALA A 44 -4.97 3.15 -19.07
N LEU A 45 -4.09 2.37 -18.44
CA LEU A 45 -3.25 1.38 -19.13
C LEU A 45 -4.08 0.25 -19.74
N PHE A 46 -5.11 -0.23 -19.03
CA PHE A 46 -6.04 -1.20 -19.60
C PHE A 46 -6.83 -0.63 -20.76
N GLY A 47 -7.38 0.58 -20.59
CA GLY A 47 -8.16 1.27 -21.61
C GLY A 47 -7.33 1.44 -22.88
N LEU A 48 -6.17 2.09 -22.78
CA LEU A 48 -5.26 2.30 -23.90
C LEU A 48 -4.73 0.99 -24.49
N GLY A 49 -4.32 0.05 -23.64
CA GLY A 49 -3.78 -1.24 -24.06
C GLY A 49 -4.82 -2.16 -24.71
N SER A 50 -6.12 -1.87 -24.55
CA SER A 50 -7.20 -2.60 -25.20
C SER A 50 -7.61 -2.05 -26.57
N LEU A 51 -7.08 -0.88 -26.96
CA LEU A 51 -7.40 -0.25 -28.24
C LEU A 51 -6.66 -0.93 -29.39
N LYS A 52 -7.42 -1.41 -30.36
CA LYS A 52 -6.91 -1.81 -31.67
C LYS A 52 -7.00 -0.63 -32.63
N MET A 53 -5.88 0.01 -32.91
CA MET A 53 -5.76 0.99 -34.00
C MET A 53 -4.97 0.39 -35.15
N GLU A 54 -5.37 0.68 -36.40
CA GLU A 54 -4.78 0.07 -37.60
C GLU A 54 -3.29 0.38 -37.78
N THR A 55 -2.79 1.48 -37.19
CA THR A 55 -1.42 1.98 -37.38
C THR A 55 -0.54 1.88 -36.13
N VAL A 56 -1.10 1.69 -34.94
CA VAL A 56 -0.35 1.66 -33.68
C VAL A 56 -0.85 0.54 -32.77
N ASP A 57 0.05 -0.36 -32.41
CA ASP A 57 -0.18 -1.45 -31.48
C ASP A 57 0.12 -1.01 -30.04
N PHE A 58 -0.94 -0.76 -29.27
CA PHE A 58 -0.84 -0.36 -27.85
C PHE A 58 -0.87 -1.55 -26.88
N HIS A 59 -0.99 -2.79 -27.35
CA HIS A 59 -1.17 -3.96 -26.48
C HIS A 59 0.02 -4.21 -25.54
N TRP A 60 1.22 -3.74 -25.93
CA TRP A 60 2.42 -3.75 -25.09
C TRP A 60 2.22 -3.04 -23.74
N LEU A 61 1.32 -2.05 -23.66
CA LEU A 61 0.99 -1.35 -22.42
C LEU A 61 0.38 -2.28 -21.37
N LEU A 62 -0.28 -3.36 -21.77
CA LEU A 62 -0.88 -4.31 -20.84
C LEU A 62 0.18 -5.05 -20.00
N TYR A 63 1.39 -5.23 -20.54
CA TYR A 63 2.51 -5.81 -19.79
C TYR A 63 3.00 -4.91 -18.65
N LEU A 64 2.80 -3.59 -18.77
CA LEU A 64 3.16 -2.62 -17.73
C LEU A 64 2.13 -2.56 -16.60
N THR A 65 0.89 -2.96 -16.87
CA THR A 65 -0.21 -2.82 -15.92
C THR A 65 0.06 -3.51 -14.58
N PRO A 66 0.45 -4.80 -14.52
CA PRO A 66 0.76 -5.43 -13.24
C PRO A 66 2.00 -4.85 -12.56
N LEU A 67 2.99 -4.39 -13.33
CA LEU A 67 4.18 -3.74 -12.76
C LEU A 67 3.82 -2.44 -12.04
N VAL A 68 2.98 -1.61 -12.67
CA VAL A 68 2.48 -0.37 -12.07
C VAL A 68 1.60 -0.66 -10.85
N ALA A 69 0.72 -1.65 -10.93
CA ALA A 69 -0.13 -2.05 -9.81
C ALA A 69 0.69 -2.54 -8.59
N ILE A 70 1.72 -3.35 -8.84
CA ILE A 70 2.68 -3.80 -7.82
C ILE A 70 3.45 -2.63 -7.21
N GLY A 71 3.92 -1.68 -8.04
CA GLY A 71 4.59 -0.47 -7.56
C GLY A 71 3.72 0.34 -6.60
N TYR A 72 2.45 0.56 -6.95
CA TYR A 72 1.52 1.23 -6.05
C TYR A 72 1.24 0.43 -4.76
N ASP A 73 1.16 -0.89 -4.83
CA ASP A 73 1.02 -1.72 -3.62
C ASP A 73 2.16 -1.47 -2.63
N LEU A 74 3.40 -1.33 -3.11
CA LEU A 74 4.54 -1.01 -2.27
C LEU A 74 4.39 0.36 -1.59
N TYR A 75 3.99 1.41 -2.33
CA TYR A 75 3.78 2.74 -1.77
C TYR A 75 2.66 2.77 -0.73
N ILE A 76 1.53 2.12 -1.02
CA ILE A 76 0.39 2.00 -0.10
C ILE A 76 0.82 1.31 1.19
N ARG A 77 1.62 0.23 1.09
CA ARG A 77 2.13 -0.51 2.25
C ARG A 77 3.16 0.28 3.05
N ALA A 78 4.02 1.05 2.40
CA ALA A 78 4.97 1.93 3.08
C ALA A 78 4.23 2.97 3.93
N ALA A 79 3.22 3.64 3.35
CA ALA A 79 2.37 4.58 4.07
C ALA A 79 1.61 3.91 5.23
N ASP A 80 1.02 2.74 5.00
CA ASP A 80 0.33 1.97 6.03
C ASP A 80 1.25 1.56 7.20
N SER A 81 2.48 1.14 6.91
CA SER A 81 3.50 0.82 7.91
C SER A 81 3.88 2.04 8.74
N SER A 82 4.08 3.20 8.12
CA SER A 82 4.38 4.46 8.81
C SER A 82 3.25 4.87 9.76
N ILE A 83 1.99 4.82 9.32
CA ILE A 83 0.81 5.12 10.16
C ILE A 83 0.78 4.20 11.38
N LYS A 84 1.03 2.90 11.19
CA LYS A 84 1.04 1.90 12.28
C LYS A 84 2.16 2.15 13.28
N LYS A 85 3.35 2.53 12.81
CA LYS A 85 4.49 2.89 13.69
C LYS A 85 4.18 4.13 14.52
N MET A 86 3.57 5.16 13.92
CA MET A 86 3.14 6.36 14.64
C MET A 86 2.09 6.04 15.73
N GLY A 87 1.08 5.21 15.40
CA GLY A 87 0.09 4.77 16.39
C GLY A 87 0.69 3.93 17.53
N ALA A 88 1.59 2.99 17.22
CA ALA A 88 2.31 2.21 18.22
C ALA A 88 3.18 3.09 19.14
N PHE A 89 3.85 4.09 18.57
CA PHE A 89 4.63 5.06 19.35
C PHE A 89 3.76 5.80 20.38
N LEU A 90 2.60 6.31 19.96
CA LEU A 90 1.65 7.03 20.82
C LEU A 90 1.17 6.16 21.98
N ARG A 91 0.87 4.88 21.73
CA ARG A 91 0.49 3.89 22.76
C ARG A 91 1.58 3.65 23.80
N LYS A 92 2.83 3.44 23.37
CA LYS A 92 3.93 3.05 24.27
C LYS A 92 4.48 4.18 25.13
N HIS A 93 4.18 5.43 24.80
CA HIS A 93 4.80 6.59 25.46
C HIS A 93 3.73 7.39 26.22
N PRO A 94 3.22 6.90 27.35
CA PRO A 94 2.12 7.53 28.08
C PRO A 94 2.47 8.86 28.75
N ARG A 95 3.76 9.17 28.89
CA ARG A 95 4.27 10.49 29.33
C ARG A 95 4.18 11.55 28.25
N SER A 96 3.74 11.18 27.04
CA SER A 96 3.63 12.08 25.91
C SER A 96 2.43 13.03 25.97
N GLY A 97 1.85 13.34 27.13
CA GLY A 97 0.73 14.30 27.21
C GLY A 97 -0.52 13.95 26.39
N THR A 98 -0.57 12.74 25.80
CA THR A 98 -1.74 12.19 25.11
C THR A 98 -2.82 11.91 26.14
N GLY A 99 -3.99 12.51 25.94
CA GLY A 99 -5.13 12.36 26.84
C GLY A 99 -5.58 10.90 26.94
N ASP A 100 -6.16 10.52 28.07
CA ASP A 100 -6.66 9.14 28.28
C ASP A 100 -7.69 8.72 27.23
N THR A 101 -8.44 9.69 26.69
CA THR A 101 -9.38 9.52 25.58
C THR A 101 -8.70 9.13 24.27
N GLU A 102 -7.54 9.72 23.97
CA GLU A 102 -6.79 9.44 22.74
C GLU A 102 -6.17 8.03 22.79
N LYS A 103 -5.67 7.64 23.96
CA LYS A 103 -5.18 6.27 24.18
C LYS A 103 -6.30 5.25 24.04
N ALA A 104 -7.45 5.50 24.67
CA ALA A 104 -8.62 4.63 24.55
C ALA A 104 -9.09 4.51 23.08
N TRP A 105 -9.02 5.61 22.32
CA TRP A 105 -9.33 5.62 20.89
C TRP A 105 -8.31 4.82 20.05
N GLU A 106 -7.02 4.97 20.28
CA GLU A 106 -5.98 4.21 19.57
C GLU A 106 -6.04 2.72 19.93
N ASP A 107 -6.33 2.38 21.18
CA ASP A 107 -6.52 0.99 21.61
C ASP A 107 -7.76 0.38 20.97
N PHE A 108 -8.87 1.12 20.92
CA PHE A 108 -10.07 0.70 20.20
C PHE A 108 -9.77 0.49 18.71
N SER A 109 -9.11 1.46 18.07
CA SER A 109 -8.74 1.40 16.65
C SER A 109 -7.76 0.27 16.34
N ALA A 110 -6.88 -0.08 17.28
CA ALA A 110 -5.97 -1.20 17.16
C ALA A 110 -6.70 -2.55 17.30
N ARG A 111 -7.67 -2.65 18.21
CA ARG A 111 -8.47 -3.87 18.42
C ARG A 111 -9.45 -4.13 17.28
N PHE A 112 -10.04 -3.09 16.72
CA PHE A 112 -10.97 -3.16 15.59
C PHE A 112 -10.32 -2.76 14.27
N ARG A 113 -9.02 -3.06 14.12
CA ARG A 113 -8.27 -2.63 12.94
C ARG A 113 -8.83 -3.30 11.68
N ASP A 114 -9.06 -2.48 10.66
CA ASP A 114 -9.45 -2.98 9.35
C ASP A 114 -8.27 -3.75 8.70
N THR A 115 -8.38 -5.07 8.69
CA THR A 115 -7.45 -5.98 8.00
C THR A 115 -7.81 -6.18 6.53
N LEU A 116 -8.98 -5.71 6.08
CA LEU A 116 -9.50 -5.93 4.74
C LEU A 116 -8.95 -4.89 3.74
N ALA A 117 -8.67 -3.66 4.16
CA ALA A 117 -8.17 -2.63 3.24
C ALA A 117 -6.83 -2.98 2.55
N PRO A 118 -5.81 -3.55 3.22
CA PRO A 118 -4.61 -4.03 2.55
C PRO A 118 -4.85 -5.29 1.70
N PHE A 119 -5.76 -6.17 2.14
CA PHE A 119 -6.19 -7.35 1.40
C PHE A 119 -6.78 -6.94 0.03
N ALA A 120 -7.68 -5.95 0.04
CA ALA A 120 -8.37 -5.47 -1.16
C ALA A 120 -7.39 -4.94 -2.22
N ASN A 121 -6.34 -4.23 -1.80
CA ASN A 121 -5.34 -3.70 -2.72
C ASN A 121 -4.54 -4.81 -3.43
N THR A 122 -4.06 -5.80 -2.69
CA THR A 122 -3.32 -6.92 -3.29
C THR A 122 -4.23 -7.83 -4.11
N LEU A 123 -5.50 -8.03 -3.69
CA LEU A 123 -6.49 -8.74 -4.50
C LEU A 123 -6.77 -8.00 -5.82
N PHE A 124 -6.91 -6.68 -5.79
CA PHE A 124 -7.09 -5.88 -7.00
C PHE A 124 -5.91 -6.07 -7.97
N THR A 125 -4.68 -6.01 -7.48
CA THR A 125 -3.47 -6.27 -8.30
C THR A 125 -3.51 -7.66 -8.91
N PHE A 126 -3.91 -8.68 -8.16
CA PHE A 126 -4.07 -10.05 -8.66
C PHE A 126 -5.09 -10.12 -9.81
N VAL A 127 -6.30 -9.60 -9.60
CA VAL A 127 -7.37 -9.59 -10.62
C VAL A 127 -6.90 -8.88 -11.90
N VAL A 128 -6.29 -7.72 -11.75
CA VAL A 128 -5.76 -6.91 -12.85
C VAL A 128 -4.65 -7.64 -13.62
N THR A 129 -3.76 -8.34 -12.92
CA THR A 129 -2.68 -9.14 -13.52
C THR A 129 -3.25 -10.29 -14.35
N VAL A 130 -4.22 -11.02 -13.79
CA VAL A 130 -4.89 -12.12 -14.48
C VAL A 130 -5.67 -11.61 -15.70
N ALA A 131 -6.41 -10.52 -15.55
CA ALA A 131 -7.15 -9.90 -16.66
C ALA A 131 -6.21 -9.48 -17.80
N ALA A 132 -5.05 -8.92 -17.48
CA ALA A 132 -4.07 -8.48 -18.48
C ALA A 132 -3.49 -9.69 -19.21
N ALA A 133 -3.14 -10.74 -18.48
CA ALA A 133 -2.63 -11.98 -19.03
C ALA A 133 -3.64 -12.67 -19.97
N ILE A 134 -4.91 -12.76 -19.56
CA ILE A 134 -5.98 -13.33 -20.39
C ILE A 134 -6.13 -12.51 -21.68
N TYR A 135 -6.15 -11.19 -21.57
CA TYR A 135 -6.35 -10.32 -22.73
C TYR A 135 -5.19 -10.43 -23.74
N ILE A 136 -3.94 -10.42 -23.24
CA ILE A 136 -2.74 -10.63 -24.06
C ILE A 136 -2.78 -12.00 -24.75
N TYR A 137 -3.21 -13.05 -24.05
CA TYR A 137 -3.32 -14.39 -24.60
C TYR A 137 -4.36 -14.49 -25.72
N VAL A 138 -5.55 -13.89 -25.51
CA VAL A 138 -6.64 -13.86 -26.51
C VAL A 138 -6.25 -13.08 -27.77
N GLN A 139 -5.38 -12.08 -27.65
CA GLN A 139 -4.82 -11.32 -28.77
C GLN A 139 -3.82 -12.11 -29.64
N GLU A 140 -3.61 -13.41 -29.35
CA GLU A 140 -2.78 -14.36 -30.11
C GLU A 140 -1.28 -14.01 -30.23
N GLN A 141 -0.79 -12.94 -29.59
CA GLN A 141 0.62 -12.53 -29.59
C GLN A 141 1.56 -13.58 -28.95
N VAL A 142 1.00 -14.46 -28.12
CA VAL A 142 1.74 -15.49 -27.36
C VAL A 142 2.01 -16.76 -28.21
N LYS A 143 1.40 -16.89 -29.40
CA LYS A 143 1.52 -18.09 -30.25
C LYS A 143 2.89 -18.24 -30.95
N SER A 144 3.74 -17.21 -30.91
CA SER A 144 5.15 -17.31 -31.36
C SER A 144 6.01 -17.94 -30.26
N GLY A 145 6.70 -19.05 -30.56
CA GLY A 145 7.38 -19.89 -29.56
C GLY A 145 8.33 -19.14 -28.60
N SER A 146 9.09 -18.16 -29.10
CA SER A 146 10.00 -17.35 -28.28
C SER A 146 9.25 -16.34 -27.38
N PHE A 147 8.14 -15.77 -27.86
CA PHE A 147 7.30 -14.85 -27.09
C PHE A 147 6.47 -15.59 -26.03
N GLY A 148 6.07 -16.83 -26.30
CA GLY A 148 5.37 -17.68 -25.34
C GLY A 148 6.13 -17.89 -24.03
N ILE A 149 7.43 -18.20 -24.13
CA ILE A 149 8.29 -18.40 -22.94
C ILE A 149 8.43 -17.10 -22.15
N GLY A 150 8.67 -15.97 -22.83
CA GLY A 150 8.77 -14.66 -22.20
C GLY A 150 7.49 -14.24 -21.47
N PHE A 151 6.33 -14.49 -22.08
CA PHE A 151 5.02 -14.24 -21.48
C PHE A 151 4.79 -15.07 -20.21
N VAL A 152 5.10 -16.37 -20.25
CA VAL A 152 4.96 -17.25 -19.08
C VAL A 152 5.90 -16.78 -17.96
N LEU A 153 7.14 -16.45 -18.27
CA LEU A 153 8.10 -15.95 -17.29
C LEU A 153 7.62 -14.65 -16.65
N TRP A 154 7.18 -13.68 -17.46
CA TRP A 154 6.61 -12.41 -16.97
C TRP A 154 5.42 -12.65 -16.04
N PHE A 155 4.49 -13.52 -16.43
CA PHE A 155 3.29 -13.80 -15.65
C PHE A 155 3.65 -14.47 -14.31
N VAL A 156 4.55 -15.46 -14.34
CA VAL A 156 5.04 -16.14 -13.14
C VAL A 156 5.75 -15.16 -12.21
N VAL A 157 6.61 -14.28 -12.72
CA VAL A 157 7.30 -13.26 -11.92
C VAL A 157 6.30 -12.30 -11.26
N CYS A 158 5.28 -11.85 -12.00
CA CYS A 158 4.22 -11.00 -11.45
C CYS A 158 3.46 -11.72 -10.32
N LEU A 159 3.04 -12.96 -10.56
CA LEU A 159 2.34 -13.77 -9.56
C LEU A 159 3.19 -14.02 -8.31
N LEU A 160 4.45 -14.42 -8.49
CA LEU A 160 5.38 -14.62 -7.37
C LEU A 160 5.55 -13.34 -6.57
N THR A 161 5.66 -12.19 -7.23
CA THR A 161 5.77 -10.89 -6.54
C THR A 161 4.52 -10.58 -5.74
N ILE A 162 3.33 -10.80 -6.30
CA ILE A 162 2.05 -10.61 -5.61
C ILE A 162 1.93 -11.55 -4.41
N VAL A 163 2.34 -12.81 -4.54
CA VAL A 163 2.34 -13.79 -3.44
C VAL A 163 3.37 -13.40 -2.36
N CYS A 164 4.57 -12.96 -2.74
CA CYS A 164 5.57 -12.48 -1.79
C CYS A 164 5.04 -11.27 -1.00
N LEU A 165 4.40 -10.32 -1.70
CA LEU A 165 3.71 -9.20 -1.06
C LEU A 165 2.60 -9.70 -0.15
N TRP A 166 1.78 -10.65 -0.59
CA TRP A 166 0.73 -11.25 0.24
C TRP A 166 1.29 -11.81 1.56
N LEU A 167 2.34 -12.62 1.47
CA LEU A 167 2.97 -13.27 2.61
C LEU A 167 3.64 -12.25 3.55
N ASP A 168 4.35 -11.26 3.02
CA ASP A 168 4.97 -10.22 3.83
C ASP A 168 3.91 -9.42 4.61
N HIS A 169 2.78 -9.10 3.98
CA HIS A 169 1.67 -8.45 4.67
C HIS A 169 1.13 -9.33 5.81
N TRP A 170 0.90 -10.61 5.54
CA TRP A 170 0.38 -11.52 6.55
C TRP A 170 1.34 -11.69 7.73
N ASN A 171 2.65 -11.76 7.45
CA ASN A 171 3.69 -11.79 8.46
C ASN A 171 3.79 -10.48 9.26
N PHE A 172 3.59 -9.34 8.60
CA PHE A 172 3.56 -8.03 9.26
C PHE A 172 2.35 -7.87 10.19
N VAL A 173 1.16 -8.29 9.75
CA VAL A 173 -0.04 -8.32 10.60
C VAL A 173 0.20 -9.21 11.81
N LYS A 174 0.66 -10.46 11.60
CA LYS A 174 0.96 -11.38 12.70
C LYS A 174 2.00 -10.82 13.67
N ARG A 175 3.04 -10.12 13.19
CA ARG A 175 4.05 -9.51 14.06
C ARG A 175 3.48 -8.37 14.88
N ILE A 176 2.56 -7.56 14.34
CA ILE A 176 1.89 -6.50 15.10
C ILE A 176 0.86 -7.06 16.09
N ASP A 177 0.21 -8.19 15.79
CA ASP A 177 -0.76 -8.79 16.71
C ASP A 177 -0.08 -9.57 17.84
N LYS A 178 1.09 -10.18 17.56
CA LYS A 178 1.81 -11.03 18.52
C LYS A 178 2.72 -10.25 19.46
N TYR A 179 3.17 -9.07 19.04
CA TYR A 179 3.78 -8.10 19.93
C TYR A 179 2.73 -7.04 20.21
N GLU A 180 2.28 -6.95 21.46
CA GLU A 180 1.71 -5.71 21.99
C GLU A 180 2.76 -4.60 21.82
N LEU A 181 2.76 -4.01 20.62
CA LEU A 181 3.56 -2.86 20.27
C LEU A 181 2.93 -1.58 20.82
#